data_AF-A0A7S0ZSV1-F1
#
_entry.id   AF-A0A7S0ZSV1-F1
#
_cell.length_a   1.000
_cell.length_b   1.000
_cell.length_c   1.000
_cell.angle_alpha   90.00
_cell.angle_beta   90.00
_cell.angle_gamma   90.00
#
_symmetry.space_group_name_H-M   'P 1'
#
loop_
_entity.id
_entity.type
_entity.pdbx_description
1 polymer ?
#
loop_
_entity_poly.entity_id
_entity_poly.type
_entity_poly.pdbx_seq_one_letter_code
_entity_poly.pdbx_strand_id
1 'polypeptide(L)'
;HDVVAVNSLERVMAVVATLFGWIAGSTLVSCLSAVLMGIRINASERHEQSRILKFYMQQHGVTRDFMHQVMRLSDNALRQPPQIVNEGQVRALTSLPVSLQEELRWHIYKRHVESNLLLKFCIILHPNTA
;
A
#
# COMPACT_ATOMS: atom_id res chain seq x y z
N HIS A 1 8.76 38.30 22.76
CA HIS A 1 8.33 39.54 22.08
C HIS A 1 6.81 39.48 22.07
N ASP A 2 6.19 39.97 23.14
CA ASP A 2 4.76 39.83 23.38
C ASP A 2 4.00 40.87 22.55
N VAL A 3 3.55 40.45 21.37
CA VAL A 3 2.65 41.26 20.53
C VAL A 3 1.24 41.07 21.07
N VAL A 4 0.89 41.86 22.08
CA VAL A 4 -0.48 41.91 22.61
C VAL A 4 -1.33 42.68 21.60
N ALA A 5 -2.32 41.99 21.01
CA ALA A 5 -3.27 42.60 20.08
C ALA A 5 -4.02 43.76 20.76
N VAL A 6 -3.79 44.99 20.28
CA VAL A 6 -4.37 46.21 20.85
C VAL A 6 -5.71 46.51 20.17
N ASN A 7 -5.87 46.09 18.92
CA ASN A 7 -7.08 46.31 18.13
C ASN A 7 -8.01 45.08 18.13
N SER A 8 -9.32 45.29 18.17
CA SER A 8 -10.33 44.21 18.17
C SER A 8 -10.17 43.24 17.00
N LEU A 9 -9.78 43.75 15.83
CA LEU A 9 -9.53 42.95 14.63
C LEU A 9 -8.29 42.05 14.78
N GLU A 10 -7.22 42.54 15.40
CA GLU A 10 -6.01 41.76 15.68
C GLU A 10 -6.31 40.62 16.67
N ARG A 11 -7.18 40.84 17.65
CA ARG A 11 -7.60 39.82 18.61
C ARG A 11 -8.37 38.69 17.92
N VAL A 12 -9.28 39.01 17.01
CA VAL A 12 -10.03 38.00 16.24
C VAL A 12 -9.09 37.18 15.35
N MET A 13 -8.16 37.83 14.66
CA MET A 13 -7.15 37.14 13.84
C MET A 13 -6.26 36.21 14.67
N ALA A 14 -5.83 36.66 15.85
CA ALA A 14 -5.05 35.83 16.76
C ALA A 14 -5.82 34.57 17.18
N VAL A 15 -7.10 34.71 17.57
CA VAL A 15 -7.96 33.57 17.94
C VAL A 15 -8.09 32.58 16.78
N VAL A 16 -8.39 33.07 15.57
CA VAL A 16 -8.50 32.23 14.37
C VAL A 16 -7.18 31.51 14.08
N ALA A 17 -6.04 32.20 14.16
CA ALA A 17 -4.73 31.59 13.94
C ALA A 17 -4.42 30.47 14.96
N THR A 18 -4.75 30.68 16.24
CA THR A 18 -4.63 29.60 17.26
C THR A 18 -5.54 28.41 16.97
N LEU A 19 -6.78 28.65 16.54
CA LEU A 19 -7.72 27.57 16.17
C LEU A 19 -7.18 26.76 14.99
N PHE A 20 -6.69 27.44 13.95
CA PHE A 20 -6.03 26.78 12.82
C PHE A 20 -4.80 25.98 13.26
N GLY A 21 -3.98 26.54 14.16
CA GLY A 21 -2.83 25.84 14.73
C GLY A 21 -3.22 24.55 15.47
N TRP A 22 -4.31 24.59 16.23
CA TRP A 22 -4.82 23.40 16.93
C TRP A 22 -5.35 22.34 15.96
N ILE A 23 -6.11 22.74 14.95
CA ILE A 23 -6.65 21.82 13.94
C ILE A 23 -5.50 21.20 13.12
N ALA A 24 -4.55 22.01 12.67
CA ALA A 24 -3.38 21.53 11.93
C ALA A 24 -2.52 20.60 12.80
N GLY A 25 -2.25 20.97 14.05
CA GLY A 25 -1.47 20.15 14.98
C GLY A 25 -2.11 18.79 15.24
N SER A 26 -3.40 18.76 15.55
CA SER A 26 -4.13 17.51 15.81
C SER A 26 -4.22 16.61 14.56
N THR A 27 -4.41 17.21 13.39
CA THR A 27 -4.42 16.48 12.11
C THR A 27 -3.04 15.86 11.83
N LEU A 28 -1.96 16.62 12.01
CA LEU A 28 -0.60 16.13 11.81
C LEU A 28 -0.28 14.95 12.73
N VAL A 29 -0.60 15.06 14.02
CA VAL A 29 -0.41 13.97 14.98
C VAL A 29 -1.22 12.73 14.58
N SER A 30 -2.46 12.92 14.10
CA SER A 30 -3.31 11.81 13.64
C SER A 30 -2.74 11.14 12.39
N CYS A 31 -2.27 11.90 11.41
CA CYS A 31 -1.62 11.38 10.22
C CYS A 31 -0.35 10.58 10.58
N LEU A 32 0.50 11.12 11.45
CA LEU A 32 1.70 10.43 11.91
C LEU A 32 1.35 9.14 12.65
N SER A 33 0.33 9.17 13.50
CA SER A 33 -0.14 8.00 14.24
C SER A 33 -0.66 6.92 13.29
N ALA A 34 -1.43 7.29 12.27
CA ALA A 34 -1.92 6.36 11.25
C ALA A 34 -0.78 5.70 10.46
N VAL A 35 0.23 6.49 10.05
CA VAL A 35 1.42 5.95 9.36
C VAL A 35 2.20 5.00 10.26
N LEU A 36 2.46 5.39 11.51
CA LEU A 36 3.15 4.55 12.48
C LEU A 36 2.38 3.26 12.77
N MET A 37 1.06 3.34 12.90
CA MET A 37 0.20 2.18 13.09
C MET A 37 0.26 1.24 11.89
N GLY A 38 0.20 1.78 10.66
CA GLY A 38 0.36 0.99 9.43
C GLY A 38 1.72 0.28 9.37
N ILE A 39 2.80 0.95 9.77
CA ILE A 39 4.13 0.35 9.87
C ILE A 39 4.15 -0.75 10.94
N ARG A 40 3.56 -0.49 12.11
CA ARG A 40 3.49 -1.45 13.24
C ARG A 40 2.72 -2.71 12.86
N ILE A 41 1.55 -2.57 12.23
CA ILE A 41 0.71 -3.69 11.80
C ILE A 41 1.48 -4.55 10.80
N ASN A 42 2.04 -3.95 9.75
CA ASN A 42 2.84 -4.67 8.75
C ASN A 42 4.05 -5.39 9.37
N ALA A 43 4.74 -4.76 10.33
CA ALA A 43 5.85 -5.40 11.03
C ALA A 43 5.38 -6.54 11.93
N SER A 44 4.25 -6.37 12.62
CA SER A 44 3.65 -7.36 13.50
C SER A 44 3.20 -8.61 12.72
N GLU A 45 2.49 -8.43 11.61
CA GLU A 45 2.03 -9.54 10.76
C GLU A 45 3.22 -10.37 10.25
N ARG A 46 4.32 -9.73 9.83
CA ARG A 46 5.54 -10.42 9.39
C ARG A 46 6.17 -11.24 10.51
N HIS A 47 6.23 -10.69 11.72
CA HIS A 47 6.74 -11.41 12.88
C HIS A 47 5.85 -12.58 13.28
N GLU A 48 4.54 -12.40 13.21
CA GLU A 48 3.57 -13.46 13.52
C GLU A 48 3.68 -14.61 12.52
N GLN A 49 3.70 -14.33 11.22
CA GLN A 49 3.87 -15.36 10.17
C GLN A 49 5.19 -16.11 10.32
N SER A 50 6.29 -15.40 10.60
CA SER A 50 7.59 -16.03 10.87
C SER A 50 7.51 -16.94 12.10
N ARG A 51 6.85 -16.49 13.18
CA ARG A 51 6.70 -17.28 14.40
C ARG A 51 5.91 -18.56 14.13
N ILE A 52 4.80 -18.48 13.40
CA ILE A 52 3.98 -19.64 13.02
C ILE A 52 4.80 -20.63 12.19
N LEU A 53 5.54 -20.15 11.19
CA LEU A 53 6.38 -20.97 10.34
C LEU A 53 7.46 -21.73 11.13
N LYS A 54 8.09 -21.05 12.10
CA LYS A 54 9.05 -21.66 13.01
C LYS A 54 8.42 -22.76 13.87
N PHE A 55 7.25 -22.50 14.45
CA PHE A 55 6.54 -23.51 15.26
C PHE A 55 6.16 -24.73 14.42
N TYR A 56 5.67 -24.52 13.21
CA TYR A 56 5.33 -25.60 12.27
C TYR A 56 6.54 -26.50 11.99
N MET A 57 7.70 -25.93 11.65
CA MET A 57 8.92 -26.72 11.41
C MET A 57 9.40 -27.47 12.66
N GLN A 58 9.28 -26.86 13.83
CA GLN A 58 9.64 -27.50 15.10
C GLN A 58 8.74 -28.69 15.41
N GLN A 59 7.43 -28.58 15.16
CA GLN A 59 6.48 -29.68 15.35
C GLN A 59 6.76 -30.87 14.43
N HIS A 60 7.24 -30.61 13.21
CA HIS A 60 7.56 -31.64 12.23
C HIS A 60 8.99 -32.20 12.34
N GLY A 61 9.74 -31.87 13.39
CA GLY A 61 11.07 -32.43 13.64
C GLY A 61 12.14 -32.03 12.62
N VAL A 62 11.98 -30.85 12.00
CA VAL A 62 12.89 -30.34 10.97
C VAL A 62 14.26 -29.98 11.58
N THR A 63 15.34 -30.37 10.90
CA THR A 63 16.72 -30.04 11.30
C THR A 63 16.94 -28.53 11.37
N ARG A 64 17.71 -28.07 12.36
CA ARG A 64 17.98 -26.63 12.60
C ARG A 64 18.56 -25.90 11.38
N ASP A 65 19.46 -26.55 10.64
CA ASP A 65 20.06 -25.99 9.42
C ASP A 65 19.01 -25.73 8.32
N PHE A 66 18.11 -26.69 8.09
CA PHE A 66 17.05 -26.54 7.11
C PHE A 66 16.03 -25.47 7.54
N MET A 67 15.67 -25.43 8.83
CA MET A 67 14.80 -24.39 9.37
C MET A 67 15.39 -22.98 9.17
N HIS A 68 16.70 -22.80 9.40
CA HIS A 68 17.37 -21.52 9.15
C HIS A 68 17.33 -21.13 7.66
N GLN A 69 17.55 -22.10 6.77
CA GLN A 69 17.50 -21.87 5.33
C GLN A 69 16.10 -21.46 4.86
N VAL A 70 15.06 -22.16 5.32
CA VAL A 70 13.68 -21.83 4.95
C VAL A 70 13.27 -20.48 5.54
N MET A 71 13.64 -20.18 6.79
CA MET A 71 13.33 -18.89 7.41
C MET A 71 13.98 -17.71 6.67
N ARG A 72 15.21 -17.90 6.14
CA ARG A 72 15.89 -16.88 5.34
C ARG A 72 15.20 -16.66 4.00
N LEU A 73 14.76 -17.75 3.35
CA LEU A 73 14.01 -17.67 2.10
C LEU A 73 12.64 -17.04 2.29
N SER A 74 11.93 -17.39 3.37
CA SER A 74 10.63 -16.81 3.68
C SER A 74 10.73 -15.33 4.05
N ASP A 75 11.74 -14.91 4.83
CA ASP A 75 11.93 -13.48 5.14
C ASP A 75 12.20 -12.68 3.86
N ASN A 76 13.02 -13.21 2.95
CA ASN A 76 13.22 -12.59 1.63
C ASN A 76 11.93 -12.52 0.81
N ALA A 77 11.09 -13.56 0.83
CA ALA A 77 9.81 -13.56 0.14
C ALA A 77 8.80 -12.58 0.77
N LEU A 78 8.76 -12.45 2.10
CA LEU A 78 7.88 -11.53 2.84
C LEU A 78 8.31 -10.06 2.73
N ARG A 79 9.58 -9.81 2.41
CA ARG A 79 10.10 -8.45 2.15
C ARG A 79 9.84 -7.99 0.72
N GLN A 80 9.68 -8.91 -0.24
CA GLN A 80 9.36 -8.54 -1.61
C GLN A 80 7.95 -7.93 -1.69
N PRO A 81 7.73 -6.93 -2.56
CA PRO A 81 6.39 -6.40 -2.80
C PRO A 81 5.43 -7.55 -3.20
N PRO A 82 4.11 -7.40 -2.95
CA PRO A 82 3.14 -8.46 -3.20
C PRO A 82 3.39 -9.06 -4.58
N GLN A 83 3.75 -10.34 -4.58
CA GLN A 83 4.02 -11.10 -5.78
C GLN A 83 2.86 -10.90 -6.75
N ILE A 84 3.15 -10.51 -7.99
CA ILE A 84 2.13 -10.31 -9.03
C ILE A 84 1.32 -11.60 -9.10
N VAL A 85 0.10 -11.56 -8.55
CA VAL A 85 -0.78 -12.72 -8.50
C VAL A 85 -1.23 -12.96 -9.92
N ASN A 86 -0.87 -14.13 -10.44
CA ASN A 86 -1.23 -14.49 -11.80
C ASN A 86 -2.77 -14.55 -11.91
N GLU A 87 -3.35 -13.95 -12.95
CA GLU A 87 -4.82 -13.80 -13.09
C GLU A 87 -5.56 -15.15 -12.95
N GLY A 88 -4.94 -16.24 -13.41
CA GLY A 88 -5.49 -17.60 -13.32
C GLY A 88 -5.57 -18.19 -11.91
N GLN A 89 -4.88 -17.61 -10.91
CA GLN A 89 -4.94 -18.04 -9.51
C GLN A 89 -6.04 -17.33 -8.72
N VAL A 90 -6.60 -16.24 -9.25
CA VAL A 90 -7.64 -15.45 -8.59
C VAL A 90 -9.01 -16.01 -8.99
N ARG A 91 -9.54 -16.95 -8.19
CA ARG A 91 -10.90 -17.50 -8.40
C ARG A 91 -12.00 -16.44 -8.42
N ALA A 92 -11.77 -15.30 -7.76
CA ALA A 92 -12.70 -14.18 -7.80
C ALA A 92 -12.83 -13.59 -9.21
N LEU A 93 -11.74 -13.50 -9.99
CA LEU A 93 -11.77 -13.00 -11.36
C LEU A 93 -12.63 -13.90 -12.26
N THR A 94 -12.59 -15.21 -12.05
CA THR A 94 -13.40 -16.18 -12.82
C THR A 94 -14.90 -16.07 -12.55
N SER A 95 -15.29 -15.47 -11.43
CA SER A 95 -16.68 -15.21 -11.08
C SER A 95 -17.24 -13.90 -11.62
N LEU A 96 -16.36 -13.02 -12.15
CA LEU A 96 -16.78 -11.75 -12.73
C LEU A 96 -17.29 -11.94 -14.17
N PRO A 97 -18.30 -11.17 -14.61
CA PRO A 97 -18.70 -11.10 -16.01
C PRO A 97 -17.52 -10.72 -16.90
N VAL A 98 -17.46 -11.28 -18.11
CA VAL A 98 -16.36 -11.08 -19.07
C VAL A 98 -16.13 -9.60 -19.37
N SER A 99 -17.19 -8.80 -19.47
CA SER A 99 -17.12 -7.34 -19.69
C SER A 99 -16.35 -6.59 -18.58
N LEU A 100 -16.56 -6.99 -17.32
CA LEU A 100 -15.87 -6.41 -16.16
C LEU A 100 -14.41 -6.89 -16.07
N GLN A 101 -14.11 -8.10 -16.54
CA GLN A 101 -12.73 -8.60 -16.63
C GLN A 101 -11.92 -7.82 -17.67
N GLU A 102 -12.52 -7.50 -18.81
CA GLU A 102 -11.87 -6.71 -19.86
C GLU A 102 -11.59 -5.27 -19.40
N GLU A 103 -12.55 -4.64 -18.71
CA GLU A 103 -12.38 -3.29 -18.18
C GLU A 103 -11.32 -3.22 -17.07
N LEU A 104 -11.23 -4.27 -16.26
CA LEU A 104 -10.18 -4.42 -15.24
C LEU A 104 -8.80 -4.63 -15.88
N ARG A 105 -8.69 -5.49 -16.90
CA ARG A 105 -7.45 -5.68 -17.66
C ARG A 105 -7.03 -4.36 -18.30
N TRP A 106 -7.95 -3.63 -18.92
CA TRP A 106 -7.66 -2.31 -19.46
C TRP A 106 -7.08 -1.38 -18.40
N HIS A 107 -7.69 -1.29 -17.21
CA HIS A 107 -7.17 -0.45 -16.13
C HIS A 107 -5.79 -0.86 -15.61
N ILE A 108 -5.50 -2.16 -15.52
CA ILE A 108 -4.20 -2.69 -15.06
C ILE A 108 -3.11 -2.41 -16.11
N TYR A 109 -3.39 -2.70 -17.38
CA TYR A 109 -2.40 -2.60 -18.46
C TYR A 109 -2.27 -1.19 -19.05
N LYS A 110 -3.26 -0.30 -18.89
CA LYS A 110 -3.24 1.08 -19.42
C LYS A 110 -1.96 1.83 -19.04
N ARG A 111 -1.53 1.72 -17.78
CA ARG A 111 -0.29 2.36 -17.30
C ARG A 111 0.97 1.83 -18.00
N HIS A 112 0.98 0.56 -18.38
CA HIS A 112 2.10 -0.10 -19.06
C HIS A 112 2.10 0.18 -20.57
N VAL A 113 0.91 0.29 -21.15
CA VAL A 113 0.67 0.69 -22.55
C VAL A 113 1.07 2.15 -22.76
N GLU A 114 0.75 3.04 -21.82
CA GLU A 114 1.09 4.47 -21.94
C GLU A 114 2.59 4.76 -21.80
N SER A 115 3.33 3.91 -21.10
CA SER A 115 4.79 4.01 -20.95
C SER A 115 5.59 3.53 -22.17
N ASN A 116 4.98 2.73 -23.06
CA ASN A 116 5.65 2.19 -24.24
C ASN A 116 5.20 2.91 -25.51
N LEU A 117 6.09 3.67 -26.14
CA LEU A 117 5.81 4.45 -27.36
C LEU A 117 5.29 3.58 -28.51
N LEU A 118 5.82 2.37 -28.69
CA LEU A 118 5.38 1.44 -29.75
C LEU A 118 3.93 0.95 -29.54
N LEU A 119 3.52 0.69 -28.30
CA LEU A 119 2.14 0.27 -27.98
C LEU A 119 1.13 1.40 -28.17
N LYS A 120 1.52 2.65 -27.85
CA LYS A 120 0.74 3.84 -28.21
C LYS A 120 0.57 3.96 -29.73
N PHE A 121 1.64 3.76 -30.50
CA PHE A 121 1.57 3.79 -31.96
C PHE A 121 0.64 2.70 -32.52
N CYS A 122 0.70 1.47 -32.03
CA CYS A 122 -0.20 0.39 -32.48
C CYS A 122 -1.68 0.66 -32.15
N ILE A 123 -1.99 1.24 -30.99
CA ILE A 123 -3.37 1.60 -30.63
C ILE A 123 -3.89 2.75 -31.49
N ILE A 124 -3.03 3.73 -31.80
CA ILE A 124 -3.38 4.83 -32.72
C ILE A 124 -3.53 4.32 -34.16
N LEU A 125 -2.77 3.29 -34.57
CA LEU A 125 -2.87 2.70 -35.91
C LEU A 125 -4.06 1.74 -36.08
N HIS A 126 -4.62 1.20 -34.99
CA HIS A 126 -5.73 0.24 -35.04
C HIS A 126 -7.03 0.75 -34.37
N PRO A 127 -7.62 1.88 -34.83
CA PRO A 127 -8.94 2.33 -34.38
C PRO A 127 -10.09 1.65 -35.13
N ASN A 128 -9.86 0.66 -36.00
CA ASN A 128 -10.90 0.17 -36.90
C ASN A 128 -10.86 -1.34 -37.19
N THR A 129 -11.31 -2.14 -36.22
CA THR A 129 -12.17 -3.30 -36.52
C THR A 129 -13.19 -3.43 -35.39
N ALA A 130 -14.31 -2.73 -35.58
CA ALA A 130 -15.59 -3.17 -35.04
C ALA A 130 -16.02 -4.50 -35.67
#